data_AF-A0A437MNR3-F1
#
_entry.id   AF-A0A437MNR3-F1
#
_cell.length_a   1.000
_cell.length_b   1.000
_cell.length_c   1.000
_cell.angle_alpha   90.00
_cell.angle_beta   90.00
_cell.angle_gamma   90.00
#
_symmetry.space_group_name_H-M   'P 1'
#
loop_
_entity.id
_entity.type
_entity.pdbx_description
1 polymer ?
#
loop_
_entity_poly.entity_id
_entity_poly.type
_entity_poly.pdbx_seq_one_letter_code
_entity_poly.pdbx_strand_id
1 'polypeptide(L)'
;MRKICLCAAMLCASPALAQSDAQIRQMIVRDSVAAYLATGRPCACPYNTMRNGASCGSRSAYLRPGGRSPLCYETDVTAEAVAAYRRGRR
;
A
#
# COMPACT_ATOMS: atom_id res chain seq x y z
N MET A 1 -22.55 48.72 -3.40
CA MET A 1 -21.37 48.90 -4.26
C MET A 1 -20.78 47.52 -4.58
N ARG A 2 -20.87 47.10 -5.85
CA ARG A 2 -20.39 45.81 -6.38
C ARG A 2 -18.87 45.85 -6.56
N LYS A 3 -18.15 44.88 -6.01
CA LYS A 3 -16.84 44.44 -6.51
C LYS A 3 -16.80 42.92 -6.47
N ILE A 4 -17.46 42.31 -7.45
CA ILE A 4 -17.30 40.89 -7.78
C ILE A 4 -15.98 40.80 -8.53
N CYS A 5 -14.95 40.23 -7.90
CA CYS A 5 -13.70 39.93 -8.56
C CYS A 5 -13.93 38.69 -9.44
N LEU A 6 -13.92 38.89 -10.76
CA LEU A 6 -13.89 37.83 -11.77
C LEU A 6 -12.52 37.14 -11.69
N CYS A 7 -12.31 36.23 -10.74
CA CYS A 7 -11.24 35.26 -10.85
C CYS A 7 -11.73 34.18 -11.81
N ALA A 8 -11.24 34.24 -13.05
CA ALA A 8 -11.43 33.18 -14.03
C ALA A 8 -10.95 31.85 -13.40
N ALA A 9 -11.90 30.99 -13.05
CA ALA A 9 -11.61 29.64 -12.61
C ALA A 9 -11.09 28.86 -13.82
N MET A 10 -9.75 28.78 -13.96
CA MET A 10 -9.14 27.73 -14.77
C MET A 10 -9.43 26.39 -14.10
N LEU A 11 -10.48 25.72 -14.57
CA LEU A 11 -10.65 24.28 -14.37
C LEU A 11 -9.57 23.57 -15.20
N CYS A 12 -8.35 23.50 -14.67
CA CYS A 12 -7.38 22.54 -15.13
C CYS A 12 -7.88 21.15 -14.70
N ALA A 13 -8.59 20.46 -15.59
CA ALA A 13 -8.88 19.05 -15.44
C ALA A 13 -7.56 18.29 -15.57
N SER A 14 -6.88 18.04 -14.45
CA SER A 14 -5.72 17.15 -14.42
C SER A 14 -6.16 15.80 -14.96
N PRO A 15 -5.49 15.23 -15.99
CA PRO A 15 -5.74 13.86 -16.36
C PRO A 15 -5.47 13.02 -15.12
N ALA A 16 -6.49 12.27 -14.68
CA ALA A 16 -6.29 11.28 -13.63
C ALA A 16 -5.23 10.29 -14.16
N LEU A 17 -3.98 10.47 -13.76
CA LEU A 17 -2.90 9.54 -14.10
C LEU A 17 -3.33 8.18 -13.57
N ALA A 18 -3.70 7.28 -14.48
CA ALA A 18 -4.02 5.91 -14.12
C ALA A 18 -2.79 5.32 -13.42
N GLN A 19 -2.97 4.78 -12.22
CA GLN A 19 -1.88 4.22 -11.43
C GLN A 19 -1.17 3.12 -12.22
N SER A 20 0.16 3.09 -12.16
CA SER A 20 0.96 2.02 -12.77
C SER A 20 0.82 0.72 -11.98
N ASP A 21 1.14 -0.41 -12.62
CA ASP A 21 1.10 -1.71 -11.94
C ASP A 21 2.06 -1.77 -10.75
N ALA A 22 3.26 -1.16 -10.86
CA ALA A 22 4.20 -1.04 -9.76
C ALA A 22 3.59 -0.27 -8.57
N GLN A 23 2.92 0.86 -8.83
CA GLN A 23 2.23 1.62 -7.78
C GLN A 23 1.12 0.79 -7.12
N ILE A 24 0.33 0.04 -7.89
CA ILE A 24 -0.72 -0.82 -7.34
C ILE A 24 -0.12 -1.95 -6.51
N ARG A 25 0.96 -2.59 -6.97
CA ARG A 25 1.68 -3.63 -6.21
C ARG A 25 2.17 -3.08 -4.86
N GLN A 26 2.74 -1.88 -4.85
CA GLN A 26 3.16 -1.21 -3.62
C GLN A 26 2.00 -0.92 -2.66
N MET A 27 0.85 -0.52 -3.19
CA MET A 27 -0.35 -0.32 -2.36
C MET A 27 -0.85 -1.63 -1.76
N ILE A 28 -0.92 -2.70 -2.55
CA ILE A 28 -1.34 -4.03 -2.07
C ILE A 28 -0.40 -4.55 -0.97
N VAL A 29 0.92 -4.43 -1.16
CA VAL A 29 1.92 -4.79 -0.15
C VAL A 29 1.72 -3.95 1.11
N ARG A 30 1.56 -2.63 0.98
CA ARG A 30 1.33 -1.73 2.11
C ARG A 30 0.09 -2.12 2.90
N ASP A 31 -1.03 -2.40 2.22
CA ASP A 31 -2.29 -2.78 2.85
C ASP A 31 -2.16 -4.13 3.55
N SER A 32 -1.49 -5.11 2.94
CA SER A 32 -1.20 -6.41 3.56
C SER A 32 -0.37 -6.26 4.83
N VAL A 33 0.69 -5.44 4.80
CA VAL A 33 1.55 -5.18 5.96
C VAL A 33 0.76 -4.47 7.05
N ALA A 34 0.00 -3.43 6.71
CA ALA A 34 -0.82 -2.68 7.65
C ALA A 34 -1.86 -3.57 8.33
N ALA A 35 -2.56 -4.41 7.58
CA ALA A 35 -3.54 -5.36 8.11
C ALA A 35 -2.91 -6.35 9.10
N TYR A 36 -1.69 -6.83 8.83
CA TYR A 36 -0.98 -7.66 9.79
C TYR A 36 -0.58 -6.86 11.04
N LEU A 37 0.01 -5.67 10.88
CA LEU A 37 0.46 -4.85 12.00
C LEU A 37 -0.70 -4.42 12.92
N ALA A 38 -1.89 -4.22 12.36
CA ALA A 38 -3.11 -3.93 13.11
C ALA A 38 -3.50 -5.04 14.12
N THR A 39 -2.96 -6.25 13.98
CA THR A 39 -3.12 -7.34 14.97
C THR A 39 -2.28 -7.15 16.24
N GLY A 40 -1.47 -6.09 16.32
CA GLY A 40 -0.58 -5.80 17.44
C GLY A 40 0.79 -6.52 17.37
N ARG A 41 1.04 -7.29 16.31
CA ARG A 41 2.31 -8.01 16.09
C ARG A 41 3.25 -7.19 15.21
N PRO A 42 4.47 -6.83 15.66
CA PRO A 42 5.34 -5.89 14.95
C PRO A 42 6.07 -6.48 13.73
N CYS A 43 6.15 -7.81 13.63
CA CYS A 43 6.97 -8.48 12.61
C CYS A 43 6.13 -9.10 11.50
N ALA A 44 5.59 -8.26 10.61
CA ALA A 44 4.94 -8.72 9.37
C ALA A 44 6.00 -9.26 8.39
N CYS A 45 6.95 -8.40 8.02
CA CYS A 45 7.97 -8.62 7.00
C CYS A 45 9.40 -8.60 7.59
N PRO A 46 10.40 -9.14 6.88
CA PRO A 46 11.79 -9.19 7.36
C PRO A 46 12.39 -7.81 7.67
N TYR A 47 11.96 -6.80 6.91
CA TYR A 47 12.40 -5.41 7.04
C TYR A 47 11.65 -4.58 8.09
N ASN A 48 10.61 -5.13 8.74
CA ASN A 48 10.01 -4.45 9.88
C ASN A 48 10.96 -4.49 11.09
N THR A 49 10.70 -3.62 12.06
CA THR A 49 11.46 -3.53 13.31
C THR A 49 10.65 -4.02 14.49
N MET A 50 11.34 -4.66 15.43
CA MET A 50 10.83 -5.02 16.74
C MET A 50 10.74 -3.77 17.64
N ARG A 51 10.05 -3.88 18.78
CA ARG A 51 9.88 -2.77 19.73
C ARG A 51 11.21 -2.24 20.31
N ASN A 52 12.27 -3.05 20.28
CA ASN A 52 13.61 -2.69 20.69
C ASN A 52 14.48 -2.13 19.55
N GLY A 53 13.89 -1.86 18.37
CA GLY A 53 14.58 -1.28 17.21
C GLY A 53 15.31 -2.28 16.31
N ALA A 54 15.50 -3.53 16.73
CA ALA A 54 16.17 -4.53 15.89
C ALA A 54 15.27 -5.03 14.75
N SER A 55 15.87 -5.42 13.62
CA SER A 55 15.15 -5.96 12.46
C SER A 55 14.48 -7.29 12.77
N CYS A 56 13.29 -7.53 12.20
CA CYS A 56 12.56 -8.78 12.39
C CYS A 56 13.26 -9.97 11.71
N GLY A 57 13.78 -9.78 10.49
CA GLY A 57 14.50 -10.82 9.75
C GLY A 57 13.70 -12.14 9.64
N SER A 58 14.34 -13.25 10.00
CA SER A 58 13.73 -14.59 10.03
C SER A 58 12.60 -14.76 11.05
N ARG A 59 12.40 -13.79 11.96
CA ARG A 59 11.30 -13.79 12.92
C ARG A 59 9.99 -13.20 12.35
N SER A 60 10.03 -12.69 11.12
CA SER A 60 8.86 -12.16 10.41
C SER A 60 7.83 -13.24 10.12
N ALA A 61 6.55 -12.86 10.05
CA ALA A 61 5.49 -13.78 9.70
C ALA A 61 5.59 -14.29 8.25
N TYR A 62 6.19 -13.48 7.37
CA TYR A 62 6.53 -13.84 6.01
C TYR A 62 7.45 -15.07 5.92
N LEU A 63 8.49 -15.16 6.77
CA LEU A 63 9.49 -16.24 6.72
C LEU A 63 9.23 -17.38 7.70
N ARG A 64 8.44 -17.16 8.76
CA ARG A 64 8.23 -18.18 9.80
C ARG A 64 7.26 -19.28 9.35
N PRO A 65 7.58 -20.56 9.58
CA PRO A 65 6.64 -21.67 9.35
C PRO A 65 5.32 -21.49 10.13
N GLY A 66 4.20 -21.72 9.46
CA GLY A 66 2.85 -21.69 10.06
C GLY A 66 2.32 -20.30 10.43
N GLY A 67 2.95 -19.22 9.95
CA GLY A 67 2.49 -17.84 10.17
C GLY A 67 1.34 -17.41 9.26
N ARG A 68 0.68 -16.29 9.60
CA ARG A 68 -0.07 -15.48 8.62
C ARG A 68 0.98 -14.91 7.67
N SER A 69 1.00 -15.33 6.41
CA SER A 69 2.00 -14.88 5.41
C SER A 69 1.54 -13.58 4.75
N PRO A 70 1.91 -12.38 5.26
CA PRO A 70 1.62 -11.12 4.55
C PRO A 70 2.39 -11.07 3.23
N LEU A 71 1.90 -10.27 2.29
CA LEU A 71 2.67 -9.85 1.12
C LEU A 71 3.69 -8.79 1.55
N CYS A 72 4.96 -8.99 1.24
CA CYS A 72 6.05 -8.13 1.68
C CYS A 72 6.77 -7.44 0.54
N TYR A 73 6.70 -7.99 -0.68
CA TYR A 73 7.40 -7.50 -1.86
C TYR A 73 6.45 -7.42 -3.06
N GLU A 74 6.78 -6.57 -4.03
CA GLU A 74 5.99 -6.43 -5.26
C GLU A 74 5.91 -7.74 -6.06
N THR A 75 6.93 -8.60 -5.93
CA THR A 75 6.99 -9.93 -6.53
C THR A 75 5.95 -10.89 -5.97
N ASP A 76 5.45 -10.64 -4.75
CA ASP A 76 4.42 -11.46 -4.10
C ASP A 76 3.03 -11.17 -4.67
N VAL A 77 2.88 -10.04 -5.39
CA VAL A 77 1.62 -9.60 -5.98
C VAL A 77 1.53 -10.12 -7.41
N THR A 78 0.45 -10.83 -7.75
CA THR A 78 0.28 -11.32 -9.13
C THR A 78 -0.39 -10.26 -10.02
N ALA A 79 -0.35 -10.46 -11.34
CA ALA A 79 -1.06 -9.58 -12.28
C ALA A 79 -2.59 -9.63 -12.05
N GLU A 80 -3.11 -10.79 -11.66
CA GLU A 80 -4.51 -10.99 -11.31
C GLU A 80 -4.90 -10.18 -10.07
N ALA A 81 -4.03 -10.12 -9.05
CA ALA A 81 -4.25 -9.30 -7.87
C ALA A 81 -4.30 -7.80 -8.22
N VAL A 82 -3.44 -7.33 -9.12
CA VAL A 82 -3.49 -5.95 -9.65
C VAL A 82 -4.79 -5.69 -10.41
N ALA A 83 -5.21 -6.61 -11.27
CA ALA A 83 -6.46 -6.50 -12.02
C ALA A 83 -7.68 -6.48 -11.09
N ALA A 84 -7.69 -7.32 -10.05
CA ALA A 84 -8.74 -7.34 -9.03
C ALA A 84 -8.80 -6.01 -8.26
N TYR A 85 -7.64 -5.47 -7.86
CA TYR A 85 -7.55 -4.18 -7.20
C TYR A 85 -8.13 -3.04 -8.06
N ARG A 86 -7.83 -3.01 -9.36
CA ARG A 86 -8.41 -2.02 -10.30
C ARG A 86 -9.93 -2.13 -10.40
N ARG A 87 -10.49 -3.35 -10.40
CA ARG A 87 -11.95 -3.57 -10.46
C ARG A 87 -12.66 -3.14 -9.18
N GLY A 88 -12.06 -3.39 -8.02
CA GLY A 88 -12.66 -3.05 -6.72
C GLY A 88 -12.64 -1.57 -6.35
N ARG A 89 -11.88 -0.73 -7.06
CA ARG A 89 -11.79 0.73 -6.84
C ARG A 89 -12.66 1.57 -7.78
N ARG A 90 -13.44 0.93 -8.66
CA ARG A 90 -14.36 1.62 -9.57
C ARG A 90 -15.69 1.91 -8.88
#